data_AF-A0A0Q7VV67-F1
#
_entry.id   AF-A0A0Q7VV67-F1
#
_cell.length_a   1.000
_cell.length_b   1.000
_cell.length_c   1.000
_cell.angle_alpha   90.00
_cell.angle_beta   90.00
_cell.angle_gamma   90.00
#
_symmetry.space_group_name_H-M   'P 1'
#
loop_
_entity.id
_entity.type
_entity.pdbx_description
1 polymer ?
#
loop_
_entity_poly.entity_id
_entity_poly.type
_entity_poly.pdbx_seq_one_letter_code
_entity_poly.pdbx_strand_id
1 'polypeptide(L)'
;MPRSAKGPRLYLRKARRDPRTGRALPDTYFIRDGQTELGTGCGPGQLAQAEAQLLDYLNGKHGLTAPAQPPALPVPASPPPPVQDERRDPAKVLVAEALALYATERARTSGLDPATFDGFIAKLLDGWGERTLDQVKRSTCQAYAAHRQSQPNANYKNPRTAPRVSSETARRELEGLNSAIAHWDGEHKLTQRPAVWLPDKAVSPRDALTRDQAARLLKAALGWRREADGAWVRLGPSARANRAHLRRFILMGLYTGTRHKVMRLLLWEEALHQAWVDLDKGIVYRRGRGERESNKRRPVVRLPPRLLAHLRRWRAMDQAREIALRRTDEAFRLVSVLHHGGKPLASKIRRGFEGCVRDAGLEAEITPHWMRHTAATWLMEGGADMWLAAGYLGMSVQTLEKHYGHHRPGYQAEAVAAIGRRAPPRPGPEPASLARR
;
A
#
# COMPACT_ATOMS: atom_id res chain seq x y z
N MET A 1 -29.21 39.28 45.43
CA MET A 1 -27.95 39.41 44.67
C MET A 1 -28.14 40.47 43.59
N PRO A 2 -27.30 41.52 43.52
CA PRO A 2 -27.43 42.51 42.46
C PRO A 2 -27.09 41.88 41.11
N ARG A 3 -27.95 42.10 40.10
CA ARG A 3 -27.76 41.57 38.73
C ARG A 3 -26.52 42.19 38.10
N SER A 4 -25.66 41.37 37.48
CA SER A 4 -24.50 41.85 36.72
C SER A 4 -24.96 42.71 35.54
N ALA A 5 -24.24 43.82 35.30
CA ALA A 5 -24.55 44.74 34.21
C ALA A 5 -24.27 44.08 32.84
N LYS A 6 -25.19 44.26 31.88
CA LYS A 6 -25.19 43.58 30.57
C LYS A 6 -24.12 44.06 29.56
N GLY A 7 -23.11 44.83 29.97
CA GLY A 7 -22.06 45.40 29.11
C GLY A 7 -22.57 46.29 27.96
N PRO A 8 -21.64 46.89 27.19
CA PRO A 8 -21.95 47.62 25.95
C PRO A 8 -22.51 46.67 24.89
N ARG A 9 -23.66 47.02 24.30
CA ARG A 9 -24.31 46.19 23.28
C ARG A 9 -25.14 47.03 22.33
N LEU A 10 -25.32 46.53 21.11
CA LEU A 10 -26.27 47.11 20.16
C LEU A 10 -27.70 46.72 20.54
N TYR A 11 -28.61 47.67 20.35
CA TYR A 11 -30.04 47.41 20.46
C TYR A 11 -30.79 48.23 19.41
N LEU A 12 -31.75 47.60 18.73
CA LEU A 12 -32.56 48.26 17.70
C LEU A 12 -33.74 48.97 18.35
N ARG A 13 -33.87 50.27 18.12
CA ARG A 13 -35.01 51.05 18.60
C ARG A 13 -36.00 51.26 17.46
N LYS A 14 -37.24 50.82 17.67
CA LYS A 14 -38.33 50.97 16.70
C LYS A 14 -38.75 52.44 16.53
N ALA A 15 -39.24 52.76 15.35
CA ALA A 15 -39.65 54.07 14.90
C ALA A 15 -40.59 54.76 15.89
N ARG A 16 -40.32 56.03 16.16
CA ARG A 16 -41.17 56.90 16.97
C ARG A 16 -41.32 58.25 16.28
N ARG A 17 -42.41 58.96 16.57
CA ARG A 17 -42.52 60.37 16.16
C ARG A 17 -41.71 61.25 17.09
N ASP A 18 -40.96 62.18 16.51
CA ASP A 18 -40.25 63.20 17.25
C ASP A 18 -41.26 64.12 17.95
N PRO A 19 -41.27 64.21 19.30
CA PRO A 19 -42.23 65.01 20.04
C PRO A 19 -42.08 66.52 19.84
N ARG A 20 -40.97 67.01 19.26
CA ARG A 20 -40.75 68.44 18.95
C ARG A 20 -41.09 68.84 17.53
N THR A 21 -40.94 67.91 16.57
CA THR A 21 -41.09 68.22 15.13
C THR A 21 -42.19 67.41 14.43
N GLY A 22 -42.78 66.44 15.11
CA GLY A 22 -43.89 65.61 14.60
C GLY A 22 -43.49 64.59 13.51
N ARG A 23 -42.23 64.58 13.06
CA ARG A 23 -41.74 63.70 11.99
C ARG A 23 -41.49 62.28 12.51
N ALA A 24 -41.78 61.27 11.67
CA ALA A 24 -41.48 59.88 11.99
C ALA A 24 -39.98 59.63 11.86
N LEU A 25 -39.34 59.17 12.94
CA LEU A 25 -37.95 58.74 12.95
C LEU A 25 -37.88 57.25 12.60
N PRO A 26 -36.98 56.82 11.69
CA PRO A 26 -36.85 55.42 11.29
C PRO A 26 -36.23 54.55 12.39
N ASP A 27 -36.45 53.23 12.29
CA ASP A 27 -35.78 52.24 13.14
C ASP A 27 -34.26 52.42 13.05
N THR A 28 -33.58 52.55 14.19
CA THR A 28 -32.13 52.82 14.23
C THR A 28 -31.46 52.03 15.33
N TYR A 29 -30.24 51.53 15.08
CA TYR A 29 -29.41 50.86 16.07
C TYR A 29 -28.77 51.88 17.02
N PHE A 30 -28.73 51.54 18.31
CA PHE A 30 -28.07 52.34 19.34
C PHE A 30 -27.12 51.45 20.13
N ILE A 31 -25.97 51.99 20.50
CA ILE A 31 -25.03 51.39 21.45
C ILE A 31 -25.51 51.77 22.85
N ARG A 32 -25.82 50.77 23.68
CA ARG A 32 -26.22 50.98 25.08
C ARG A 32 -25.21 50.36 26.02
N ASP A 33 -24.68 51.21 26.90
CA ASP A 33 -23.72 50.85 27.92
C ASP A 33 -24.14 51.47 29.25
N GLY A 34 -24.85 50.69 30.08
CA GLY A 34 -25.47 51.18 31.30
C GLY A 34 -26.53 52.26 31.04
N GLN A 35 -26.27 53.48 31.54
CA GLN A 35 -27.09 54.68 31.36
C GLN A 35 -26.71 55.48 30.10
N THR A 36 -25.58 55.16 29.47
CA THR A 36 -25.11 55.83 28.26
C THR A 36 -25.75 55.17 27.04
N GLU A 37 -26.28 56.01 26.15
CA GLU A 37 -26.92 55.60 24.90
C GLU A 37 -26.41 56.46 23.75
N LEU A 38 -25.80 55.83 22.75
CA LEU A 38 -25.21 56.48 21.58
C LEU A 38 -25.90 55.98 20.31
N GLY A 39 -26.40 56.91 19.50
CA GLY A 39 -27.04 56.59 18.22
C GLY A 39 -26.01 56.28 17.16
N THR A 40 -26.17 55.14 16.47
CA THR A 40 -25.26 54.75 15.38
C THR A 40 -25.65 55.36 14.02
N GLY A 41 -26.88 55.84 13.89
CA GLY A 41 -27.46 56.29 12.62
C GLY A 41 -27.75 55.14 11.63
N CYS A 42 -27.44 53.90 11.98
CA CYS A 42 -27.61 52.74 11.11
C CYS A 42 -29.03 52.14 11.25
N GLY A 43 -29.71 51.92 10.12
CA GLY A 43 -31.02 51.26 10.07
C GLY A 43 -30.93 49.73 10.19
N PRO A 44 -32.06 48.99 10.20
CA PRO A 44 -32.10 47.55 10.40
C PRO A 44 -31.24 46.75 9.40
N GLY A 45 -31.14 47.22 8.15
CA GLY A 45 -30.33 46.60 7.09
C GLY A 45 -28.83 46.91 7.13
N GLN A 46 -28.36 47.71 8.10
CA GLN A 46 -26.98 48.18 8.22
C GLN A 46 -26.28 47.63 9.48
N LEU A 47 -26.62 46.40 9.89
CA LEU A 47 -26.10 45.79 11.12
C LEU A 47 -24.56 45.76 11.17
N ALA A 48 -23.89 45.39 10.08
CA ALA A 48 -22.43 45.33 10.02
C ALA A 48 -21.75 46.70 10.27
N GLN A 49 -22.38 47.81 9.83
CA GLN A 49 -21.88 49.16 10.10
C GLN A 49 -22.11 49.56 11.56
N ALA A 50 -23.24 49.15 12.14
CA ALA A 50 -23.50 49.35 13.56
C ALA A 50 -22.53 48.54 14.45
N GLU A 51 -22.16 47.33 14.04
CA GLU A 51 -21.17 46.48 14.72
C GLU A 51 -19.76 47.08 14.69
N ALA A 52 -19.35 47.65 13.55
CA ALA A 52 -18.09 48.38 13.44
C ALA A 52 -18.03 49.57 14.41
N GLN A 53 -19.12 50.35 14.51
CA GLN A 53 -19.21 51.45 15.46
C GLN A 53 -19.22 50.97 16.93
N LEU A 54 -19.83 49.82 17.24
CA LEU A 54 -19.75 49.23 18.58
C LEU A 54 -18.30 48.83 18.90
N LEU A 55 -17.56 48.28 17.93
CA LEU A 55 -16.16 47.92 18.09
C LEU A 55 -15.29 49.15 18.35
N ASP A 56 -15.50 50.24 17.60
CA ASP A 56 -14.80 51.51 17.82
C ASP A 56 -15.13 52.11 19.20
N TYR A 57 -16.40 52.04 19.62
CA TYR A 57 -16.81 52.46 20.96
C TYR A 57 -16.11 51.63 22.06
N LEU A 58 -16.02 50.32 21.89
CA LEU A 58 -15.32 49.43 22.82
C LEU A 58 -13.82 49.72 22.86
N ASN A 59 -13.20 49.92 21.70
CA ASN A 59 -11.78 50.28 21.59
C ASN A 59 -11.50 51.60 22.31
N GLY A 60 -12.33 52.63 22.10
CA GLY A 60 -12.25 53.90 22.82
C GLY A 60 -12.48 53.75 24.33
N LYS A 61 -13.48 52.98 24.76
CA LYS A 61 -13.79 52.72 26.18
C LYS A 61 -12.66 51.98 26.90
N HIS A 62 -11.98 51.07 26.21
CA HIS A 62 -10.87 50.29 26.75
C HIS A 62 -9.49 50.95 26.54
N GLY A 63 -9.45 52.20 26.07
CA GLY A 63 -8.21 52.96 25.88
C GLY A 63 -7.31 52.44 24.75
N LEU A 64 -7.86 51.60 23.86
CA LEU A 64 -7.19 51.13 22.65
C LEU A 64 -7.50 52.09 21.51
N THR A 65 -7.01 53.32 21.61
CA THR A 65 -7.03 54.26 20.50
C THR A 65 -6.01 53.81 19.44
N ALA A 66 -6.45 53.64 18.20
CA ALA A 66 -5.54 53.46 17.06
C ALA A 66 -4.53 54.64 17.00
N PRO A 67 -3.24 54.41 16.72
CA PRO A 67 -2.26 55.49 16.76
C PRO A 67 -2.45 56.45 15.58
N ALA A 68 -2.42 57.74 15.91
CA ALA A 68 -2.13 58.82 14.96
C ALA A 68 -0.72 58.64 14.36
N GLN A 69 -0.51 59.19 13.17
CA GLN A 69 0.80 59.24 12.49
C GLN A 69 1.93 59.62 13.47
N PRO A 70 3.01 58.83 13.57
CA PRO A 70 4.10 59.14 14.49
C PRO A 70 5.02 60.24 13.92
N PRO A 71 5.62 61.08 14.79
CA PRO A 71 6.76 61.91 14.39
C PRO A 71 7.94 61.00 14.03
N ALA A 72 8.76 61.44 13.07
CA ALA A 72 9.92 60.70 12.59
C ALA A 72 10.90 60.36 13.74
N LEU A 73 10.99 59.07 14.07
CA LEU A 73 11.98 58.46 14.96
C LEU A 73 12.71 57.35 14.20
N PRO A 74 13.96 57.03 14.58
CA PRO A 74 14.97 56.46 13.69
C PRO A 74 14.60 55.06 13.20
N VAL A 75 14.96 54.80 11.94
CA VAL A 75 14.84 53.51 11.25
C VAL A 75 15.37 52.38 12.16
N PRO A 76 14.57 51.35 12.50
CA PRO A 76 15.09 50.19 13.22
C PRO A 76 16.14 49.51 12.33
N ALA A 77 17.36 49.36 12.86
CA ALA A 77 18.52 48.84 12.16
C ALA A 77 18.46 47.34 11.82
N SER A 78 17.29 46.70 11.83
CA SER A 78 17.11 45.33 11.35
C SER A 78 15.63 45.06 11.03
N PRO A 79 15.31 44.40 9.90
CA PRO A 79 13.97 43.88 9.66
C PRO A 79 13.58 42.87 10.77
N PRO A 80 12.29 42.72 11.11
CA PRO A 80 11.85 41.63 11.97
C PRO A 80 12.37 40.31 11.36
N PRO A 81 12.83 39.34 12.19
CA PRO A 81 13.31 38.08 11.67
C PRO A 81 12.21 37.47 10.78
N PRO A 82 12.56 36.85 9.64
CA PRO A 82 11.56 36.21 8.79
C PRO A 82 10.73 35.27 9.67
N VAL A 83 9.41 35.33 9.56
CA VAL A 83 8.52 34.35 10.21
C VAL A 83 8.98 32.98 9.71
N GLN A 84 9.75 32.28 10.54
CA GLN A 84 10.29 30.98 10.18
C GLN A 84 9.09 30.06 10.12
N ASP A 85 8.77 29.55 8.93
CA ASP A 85 7.72 28.55 8.78
C ASP A 85 8.10 27.35 9.64
N GLU A 86 7.42 27.19 10.78
CA GLU A 86 7.72 26.16 11.78
C GLU A 86 7.61 24.76 11.19
N ARG A 87 6.84 24.60 10.09
CA ARG A 87 6.72 23.34 9.34
C ARG A 87 8.02 22.91 8.66
N ARG A 88 9.02 23.79 8.60
CA ARG A 88 10.36 23.52 8.06
C ARG A 88 11.32 23.01 9.13
N ASP A 89 11.03 23.27 10.41
CA ASP A 89 11.89 22.88 11.52
C ASP A 89 11.51 21.48 12.03
N PRO A 90 12.37 20.46 11.85
CA PRO A 90 12.09 19.10 12.32
C PRO A 90 11.84 19.00 13.82
N ALA A 91 12.34 19.95 14.62
CA ALA A 91 12.13 19.97 16.07
C ALA A 91 10.72 20.47 16.46
N LYS A 92 9.99 21.09 15.54
CA LYS A 92 8.64 21.63 15.77
C LYS A 92 7.54 20.82 15.11
N VAL A 93 7.87 19.96 14.14
CA VAL A 93 6.90 19.13 13.42
C VAL A 93 6.74 17.78 14.10
N LEU A 94 5.52 17.42 14.47
CA LEU A 94 5.21 16.09 14.98
C LEU A 94 5.18 15.07 13.84
N VAL A 95 5.65 13.85 14.14
CA VAL A 95 5.52 12.71 13.21
C VAL A 95 4.04 12.43 12.91
N ALA A 96 3.15 12.65 13.88
CA ALA A 96 1.70 12.53 13.65
C ALA A 96 1.18 13.45 12.53
N GLU A 97 1.67 14.68 12.44
CA GLU A 97 1.28 15.63 11.39
C GLU A 97 1.76 15.16 10.02
N ALA A 98 3.02 14.73 9.93
CA ALA A 98 3.58 14.17 8.70
C ALA A 98 2.82 12.91 8.24
N LEU A 99 2.46 12.02 9.18
CA LEU A 99 1.66 10.83 8.89
C LEU A 99 0.22 11.18 8.48
N ALA A 100 -0.41 12.18 9.10
CA ALA A 100 -1.76 12.60 8.77
C ALA A 100 -1.85 13.18 7.35
N LEU A 101 -0.89 14.05 6.98
CA LEU A 101 -0.77 14.58 5.62
C LEU A 101 -0.54 13.44 4.61
N TYR A 102 0.42 12.56 4.90
CA TYR A 102 0.72 11.41 4.06
C TYR A 102 -0.48 10.48 3.87
N ALA A 103 -1.22 10.19 4.94
CA ALA A 103 -2.41 9.35 4.88
C ALA A 103 -3.50 9.99 4.02
N THR A 104 -3.78 11.28 4.22
CA THR A 104 -4.79 12.04 3.48
C THR A 104 -4.54 12.02 1.97
N GLU A 105 -3.28 12.18 1.56
CA GLU A 105 -2.96 12.37 0.15
C GLU A 105 -2.51 11.09 -0.57
N ARG A 106 -1.88 10.15 0.15
CA ARG A 106 -1.26 8.96 -0.45
C ARG A 106 -2.03 7.67 -0.22
N ALA A 107 -3.02 7.61 0.67
CA ALA A 107 -3.76 6.36 0.93
C ALA A 107 -4.31 5.74 -0.36
N ARG A 108 -4.96 6.54 -1.22
CA ARG A 108 -5.55 6.08 -2.50
C ARG A 108 -4.54 5.61 -3.54
N THR A 109 -3.31 6.13 -3.49
CA THR A 109 -2.27 5.87 -4.50
C THR A 109 -1.16 4.95 -4.00
N SER A 110 -1.18 4.56 -2.72
CA SER A 110 -0.19 3.69 -2.07
C SER A 110 -0.05 2.30 -2.72
N GLY A 111 -1.10 1.83 -3.41
CA GLY A 111 -1.18 0.49 -3.98
C GLY A 111 -1.31 -0.63 -2.93
N LEU A 112 -1.54 -0.27 -1.66
CA LEU A 112 -1.95 -1.17 -0.59
C LEU A 112 -3.48 -1.22 -0.51
N ASP A 113 -4.02 -2.30 0.05
CA ASP A 113 -5.43 -2.29 0.44
C ASP A 113 -5.62 -1.33 1.64
N PRO A 114 -6.78 -0.63 1.73
CA PRO A 114 -6.99 0.40 2.75
C PRO A 114 -6.72 -0.08 4.17
N ALA A 115 -7.26 -1.23 4.56
CA ALA A 115 -7.07 -1.79 5.90
C ALA A 115 -5.60 -2.06 6.24
N THR A 116 -4.80 -2.51 5.26
CA THR A 116 -3.35 -2.69 5.47
C THR A 116 -2.63 -1.35 5.59
N PHE A 117 -3.01 -0.35 4.78
CA PHE A 117 -2.43 1.00 4.87
C PHE A 117 -2.73 1.63 6.23
N ASP A 118 -3.99 1.64 6.64
CA ASP A 118 -4.44 2.22 7.92
C ASP A 118 -3.79 1.50 9.10
N GLY A 119 -3.65 0.16 9.01
CA GLY A 119 -2.95 -0.63 10.01
C GLY A 119 -1.48 -0.22 10.18
N PHE A 120 -0.78 0.12 9.09
CA PHE A 120 0.59 0.63 9.18
C PHE A 120 0.64 2.03 9.79
N ILE A 121 -0.25 2.93 9.36
CA ILE A 121 -0.32 4.29 9.92
C ILE A 121 -0.61 4.23 11.43
N ALA A 122 -1.55 3.41 11.86
CA ALA A 122 -1.85 3.23 13.29
C ALA A 122 -0.62 2.74 14.07
N LYS A 123 0.12 1.74 13.57
CA LYS A 123 1.35 1.25 14.23
C LYS A 123 2.48 2.28 14.27
N LEU A 124 2.51 3.20 13.31
CA LEU A 124 3.45 4.31 13.31
C LEU A 124 3.03 5.39 14.30
N LEU A 125 1.75 5.77 14.32
CA LEU A 125 1.20 6.70 15.31
C LEU A 125 1.42 6.20 16.74
N ASP A 126 1.14 4.93 17.02
CA ASP A 126 1.36 4.31 18.35
C ASP A 126 2.82 4.47 18.84
N GLY A 127 3.80 4.40 17.93
CA GLY A 127 5.22 4.42 18.31
C GLY A 127 5.93 5.76 18.14
N TRP A 128 5.38 6.64 17.29
CA TRP A 128 6.04 7.87 16.85
C TRP A 128 5.17 9.12 16.98
N GLY A 129 3.86 9.01 17.17
CA GLY A 129 2.93 10.15 17.01
C GLY A 129 3.26 11.36 17.87
N GLU A 130 3.67 11.13 19.12
CA GLU A 130 4.07 12.17 20.07
C GLU A 130 5.50 12.71 19.86
N ARG A 131 6.28 12.06 18.98
CA ARG A 131 7.64 12.46 18.68
C ARG A 131 7.68 13.50 17.58
N THR A 132 8.67 14.36 17.64
CA THR A 132 9.01 15.31 16.58
C THR A 132 9.90 14.65 15.51
N LEU A 133 10.00 15.25 14.33
CA LEU A 133 10.81 14.70 13.24
C LEU A 133 12.31 14.62 13.59
N ASP A 134 12.85 15.56 14.37
CA ASP A 134 14.25 15.54 14.85
C ASP A 134 14.57 14.34 15.78
N GLN A 135 13.55 13.77 16.41
CA GLN A 135 13.67 12.58 17.25
C GLN A 135 13.72 11.27 16.45
N VAL A 136 13.58 11.34 15.13
CA VAL A 136 13.79 10.21 14.21
C VAL A 136 15.28 10.00 13.98
N LYS A 137 15.87 9.13 14.81
CA LYS A 137 17.30 8.82 14.86
C LYS A 137 17.50 7.33 14.64
N ARG A 138 18.71 6.92 14.28
CA ARG A 138 19.06 5.48 14.16
C ARG A 138 18.66 4.68 15.39
N SER A 139 19.00 5.16 16.59
CA SER A 139 18.70 4.50 17.86
C SER A 139 17.20 4.38 18.13
N THR A 140 16.41 5.41 17.82
CA THR A 140 14.95 5.37 18.01
C THR A 140 14.26 4.47 16.98
N CYS A 141 14.75 4.43 15.73
CA CYS A 141 14.31 3.46 14.73
C CYS A 141 14.62 2.01 15.13
N GLN A 142 15.81 1.75 15.68
CA GLN A 142 16.19 0.43 16.20
C GLN A 142 15.32 0.02 17.38
N ALA A 143 15.08 0.93 18.34
CA ALA A 143 14.21 0.69 19.47
C ALA A 143 12.77 0.40 19.04
N TYR A 144 12.24 1.17 18.07
CA TYR A 144 10.93 0.89 17.46
C TYR A 144 10.89 -0.51 16.85
N ALA A 145 11.88 -0.87 16.02
CA ALA A 145 11.93 -2.18 15.38
C ALA A 145 12.01 -3.32 16.40
N ALA A 146 12.78 -3.18 17.48
CA ALA A 146 12.87 -4.16 18.56
C ALA A 146 11.54 -4.29 19.31
N HIS A 147 10.90 -3.16 19.64
CA HIS A 147 9.59 -3.14 20.28
C HIS A 147 8.52 -3.81 19.40
N ARG A 148 8.50 -3.52 18.10
CA ARG A 148 7.57 -4.16 17.16
C ARG A 148 7.78 -5.67 17.11
N GLN A 149 9.03 -6.12 17.03
CA GLN A 149 9.39 -7.54 16.99
C GLN A 149 9.12 -8.29 18.30
N SER A 150 8.94 -7.63 19.43
CA SER A 150 8.50 -8.28 20.67
C SER A 150 6.99 -8.52 20.71
N GLN A 151 6.21 -7.86 19.86
CA GLN A 151 4.76 -7.95 19.85
C GLN A 151 4.25 -9.17 19.07
N PRO A 152 3.10 -9.75 19.45
CA PRO A 152 2.44 -10.78 18.66
C PRO A 152 1.93 -10.20 17.33
N ASN A 153 1.95 -11.03 16.28
CA ASN A 153 1.42 -10.63 14.98
C ASN A 153 -0.12 -10.53 15.02
N ALA A 154 -0.63 -9.32 14.84
CA ALA A 154 -2.06 -9.00 14.92
C ALA A 154 -2.93 -9.71 13.86
N ASN A 155 -2.34 -10.33 12.83
CA ASN A 155 -3.09 -11.13 11.86
C ASN A 155 -3.61 -12.46 12.42
N TYR A 156 -3.16 -12.87 13.60
CA TYR A 156 -3.54 -14.12 14.24
C TYR A 156 -4.60 -13.86 15.31
N LYS A 157 -5.66 -14.70 15.31
CA LYS A 157 -6.81 -14.55 16.22
C LYS A 157 -6.43 -14.64 17.70
N ASN A 158 -5.45 -15.48 18.03
CA ASN A 158 -5.01 -15.68 19.42
C ASN A 158 -3.60 -15.09 19.59
N PRO A 159 -3.46 -13.97 20.31
CA PRO A 159 -2.15 -13.35 20.55
C PRO A 159 -1.16 -14.25 21.28
N ARG A 160 -1.63 -15.20 22.11
CA ARG A 160 -0.75 -16.08 22.90
C ARG A 160 -0.01 -17.11 22.05
N THR A 161 -0.62 -17.52 20.95
CA THR A 161 -0.05 -18.50 19.99
C THR A 161 0.43 -17.84 18.71
N ALA A 162 0.32 -16.52 18.61
CA ALA A 162 0.73 -15.79 17.42
C ALA A 162 2.27 -15.77 17.32
N PRO A 163 2.84 -15.99 16.13
CA PRO A 163 4.25 -15.67 15.93
C PRO A 163 4.48 -14.18 16.19
N ARG A 164 5.71 -13.84 16.58
CA ARG A 164 6.12 -12.44 16.74
C ARG A 164 6.14 -11.74 15.38
N VAL A 165 6.02 -10.41 15.40
CA VAL A 165 6.17 -9.58 14.21
C VAL A 165 7.59 -9.78 13.63
N SER A 166 7.69 -9.96 12.33
CA SER A 166 8.99 -10.19 11.68
C SER A 166 9.76 -8.89 11.47
N SER A 167 11.10 -8.98 11.40
CA SER A 167 11.98 -7.87 11.03
C SER A 167 11.54 -7.18 9.73
N GLU A 168 11.09 -7.94 8.71
CA GLU A 168 10.58 -7.39 7.45
C GLU A 168 9.32 -6.53 7.63
N THR A 169 8.45 -6.88 8.59
CA THR A 169 7.24 -6.07 8.88
C THR A 169 7.63 -4.77 9.57
N ALA A 170 8.53 -4.82 10.56
CA ALA A 170 9.06 -3.62 11.21
C ALA A 170 9.81 -2.72 10.21
N ARG A 171 10.58 -3.32 9.29
CA ARG A 171 11.21 -2.62 8.18
C ARG A 171 10.18 -1.93 7.30
N ARG A 172 9.10 -2.63 6.93
CA ARG A 172 8.05 -2.07 6.08
C ARG A 172 7.32 -0.89 6.74
N GLU A 173 7.09 -0.96 8.05
CA GLU A 173 6.55 0.15 8.83
C GLU A 173 7.49 1.37 8.76
N LEU A 174 8.80 1.18 8.99
CA LEU A 174 9.79 2.26 8.91
C LEU A 174 9.99 2.80 7.48
N GLU A 175 9.82 1.99 6.43
CA GLU A 175 9.74 2.48 5.05
C GLU A 175 8.52 3.41 4.85
N GLY A 176 7.40 3.10 5.52
CA GLY A 176 6.22 3.96 5.57
C GLY A 176 6.50 5.29 6.26
N LEU A 177 7.17 5.26 7.43
CA LEU A 177 7.63 6.47 8.12
C LEU A 177 8.53 7.33 7.23
N ASN A 178 9.53 6.72 6.58
CA ASN A 178 10.42 7.45 5.67
C ASN A 178 9.66 8.08 4.50
N SER A 179 8.62 7.40 3.99
CA SER A 179 7.78 7.92 2.91
C SER A 179 6.92 9.11 3.37
N ALA A 180 6.40 9.07 4.60
CA ALA A 180 5.64 10.17 5.18
C ALA A 180 6.52 11.41 5.39
N ILE A 181 7.73 11.22 5.93
CA ILE A 181 8.72 12.29 6.08
C ILE A 181 9.13 12.85 4.71
N ALA A 182 9.34 11.99 3.71
CA ALA A 182 9.63 12.42 2.34
C ALA A 182 8.51 13.27 1.74
N HIS A 183 7.26 12.92 2.02
CA HIS A 183 6.09 13.62 1.53
C HIS A 183 5.98 15.01 2.18
N TRP A 184 6.13 15.09 3.50
CA TRP A 184 6.20 16.38 4.22
C TRP A 184 7.33 17.27 3.71
N ASP A 185 8.54 16.72 3.54
CA ASP A 185 9.69 17.45 2.97
C ASP A 185 9.46 17.88 1.50
N GLY A 186 8.63 17.14 0.77
CA GLY A 186 8.14 17.50 -0.56
C GLY A 186 7.41 18.84 -0.55
N GLU A 187 6.46 18.99 0.37
CA GLU A 187 5.53 20.12 0.49
C GLU A 187 6.13 21.33 1.23
N HIS A 188 6.76 21.09 2.38
CA HIS A 188 7.20 22.15 3.29
C HIS A 188 8.71 22.43 3.23
N LYS A 189 9.53 21.50 2.70
CA LYS A 189 11.00 21.59 2.65
C LYS A 189 11.65 21.77 4.02
N LEU A 190 11.97 20.64 4.66
CA LEU A 190 12.63 20.61 5.96
C LEU A 190 14.03 21.21 5.87
N THR A 191 14.47 21.89 6.93
CA THR A 191 15.86 22.37 7.06
C THR A 191 16.85 21.21 7.05
N GLN A 192 16.49 20.11 7.70
CA GLN A 192 17.22 18.85 7.66
C GLN A 192 16.23 17.69 7.67
N ARG A 193 16.28 16.85 6.62
CA ARG A 193 15.46 15.65 6.59
C ARG A 193 16.07 14.55 7.48
N PRO A 194 15.32 13.98 8.44
CA PRO A 194 15.80 12.87 9.26
C PRO A 194 16.10 11.61 8.43
N ALA A 195 17.19 10.92 8.76
CA ALA A 195 17.56 9.66 8.14
C ALA A 195 16.94 8.48 8.89
N VAL A 196 15.95 7.83 8.28
CA VAL A 196 15.30 6.65 8.85
C VAL A 196 16.19 5.41 8.68
N TRP A 197 16.63 4.83 9.79
CA TRP A 197 17.32 3.53 9.75
C TRP A 197 16.31 2.40 9.51
N LEU A 198 16.72 1.40 8.74
CA LEU A 198 15.89 0.24 8.39
C LEU A 198 16.59 -1.04 8.84
N PRO A 199 15.88 -2.01 9.45
CA PRO A 199 16.41 -3.36 9.71
C PRO A 199 16.93 -4.02 8.45
N ASP A 200 17.93 -4.88 8.57
CA ASP A 200 18.46 -5.60 7.42
C ASP A 200 17.37 -6.38 6.70
N LYS A 201 17.44 -6.34 5.37
CA LYS A 201 16.45 -7.00 4.53
C LYS A 201 16.59 -8.52 4.73
N ALA A 202 15.50 -9.18 5.06
CA ALA A 202 15.51 -10.62 5.21
C ALA A 202 15.92 -11.29 3.89
N VAL A 203 16.99 -12.08 3.93
CA VAL A 203 17.35 -12.97 2.82
C VAL A 203 16.41 -14.16 2.89
N SER A 204 15.55 -14.29 1.89
CA SER A 204 14.68 -15.46 1.79
C SER A 204 15.46 -16.55 1.06
N PRO A 205 15.81 -17.69 1.69
CA PRO A 205 16.51 -18.78 1.03
C PRO A 205 15.59 -19.59 0.11
N ARG A 206 14.54 -18.96 -0.44
CA ARG A 206 13.51 -19.65 -1.22
C ARG A 206 14.18 -20.33 -2.40
N ASP A 207 14.09 -21.65 -2.39
CA ASP A 207 14.36 -22.48 -3.55
C ASP A 207 13.07 -22.74 -4.32
N ALA A 208 13.18 -23.29 -5.52
CA ALA A 208 12.04 -23.81 -6.27
C ALA A 208 11.60 -25.18 -5.73
N LEU A 209 10.34 -25.54 -5.99
CA LEU A 209 9.92 -26.92 -5.75
C LEU A 209 10.62 -27.85 -6.74
N THR A 210 11.09 -28.99 -6.25
CA THR A 210 11.42 -30.11 -7.11
C THR A 210 10.15 -30.68 -7.76
N ARG A 211 10.32 -31.45 -8.84
CA ARG A 211 9.19 -32.13 -9.51
C ARG A 211 8.42 -33.04 -8.56
N ASP A 212 9.13 -33.74 -7.69
CA ASP A 212 8.55 -34.60 -6.67
C ASP A 212 7.78 -33.78 -5.60
N GLN A 213 8.36 -32.71 -5.07
CA GLN A 213 7.65 -31.83 -4.11
C GLN A 213 6.36 -31.25 -4.71
N ALA A 214 6.42 -30.80 -5.98
CA ALA A 214 5.23 -30.32 -6.70
C ALA A 214 4.17 -31.42 -6.88
N ALA A 215 4.58 -32.66 -7.17
CA ALA A 215 3.69 -33.81 -7.28
C ALA A 215 3.05 -34.17 -5.93
N ARG A 216 3.83 -34.20 -4.83
CA ARG A 216 3.33 -34.42 -3.47
C ARG A 216 2.31 -33.37 -3.06
N LEU A 217 2.59 -32.09 -3.32
CA LEU A 217 1.68 -30.98 -3.04
C LEU A 217 0.38 -31.10 -3.84
N LEU A 218 0.45 -31.45 -5.13
CA LEU A 218 -0.73 -31.69 -5.95
C LEU A 218 -1.55 -32.89 -5.44
N LYS A 219 -0.88 -33.98 -5.04
CA LYS A 219 -1.52 -35.17 -4.45
C LYS A 219 -2.23 -34.84 -3.12
N ALA A 220 -1.64 -33.98 -2.30
CA ALA A 220 -2.29 -33.49 -1.09
C ALA A 220 -3.54 -32.63 -1.39
N ALA A 221 -3.50 -31.80 -2.42
CA ALA A 221 -4.67 -31.06 -2.91
C ALA A 221 -5.74 -31.98 -3.53
N LEU A 222 -5.33 -33.13 -4.11
CA LEU A 222 -6.22 -34.22 -4.53
C LEU A 222 -6.91 -34.93 -3.35
N GLY A 223 -6.52 -34.59 -2.12
CA GLY A 223 -7.14 -35.06 -0.89
C GLY A 223 -6.53 -36.35 -0.37
N TRP A 224 -5.22 -36.45 -0.46
CA TRP A 224 -4.42 -37.47 0.20
C TRP A 224 -3.57 -36.82 1.30
N ARG A 225 -3.18 -37.58 2.30
CA ARG A 225 -2.22 -37.19 3.33
C ARG A 225 -1.07 -38.18 3.34
N ARG A 226 0.16 -37.68 3.36
CA ARG A 226 1.38 -38.46 3.51
C ARG A 226 1.63 -38.66 5.00
N GLU A 227 1.73 -39.91 5.43
CA GLU A 227 2.08 -40.27 6.81
C GLU A 227 3.61 -40.26 7.00
N ALA A 228 4.05 -40.43 8.25
CA ALA A 228 5.48 -40.37 8.61
C ALA A 228 6.32 -41.46 7.91
N ASP A 229 5.74 -42.65 7.73
CA ASP A 229 6.31 -43.78 6.98
C ASP A 229 6.35 -43.58 5.45
N GLY A 230 5.74 -42.49 4.96
CA GLY A 230 5.64 -42.17 3.54
C GLY A 230 4.43 -42.75 2.81
N ALA A 231 3.58 -43.52 3.49
CA ALA A 231 2.33 -44.01 2.94
C ALA A 231 1.34 -42.86 2.67
N TRP A 232 0.40 -43.10 1.75
CA TRP A 232 -0.63 -42.12 1.41
C TRP A 232 -2.01 -42.59 1.84
N VAL A 233 -2.64 -41.82 2.72
CA VAL A 233 -4.00 -42.08 3.20
C VAL A 233 -4.98 -41.16 2.49
N ARG A 234 -6.13 -41.70 2.08
CA ARG A 234 -7.16 -40.91 1.40
C ARG A 234 -8.01 -40.16 2.41
N LEU A 235 -8.16 -38.85 2.21
CA LEU A 235 -9.04 -38.04 3.05
C LEU A 235 -10.52 -38.22 2.67
N GLY A 236 -11.37 -37.99 3.67
CA GLY A 236 -12.83 -38.07 3.53
C GLY A 236 -13.40 -37.07 2.51
N PRO A 237 -14.61 -37.31 1.97
CA PRO A 237 -15.19 -36.55 0.87
C PRO A 237 -15.21 -35.03 1.07
N SER A 238 -15.56 -34.57 2.28
CA SER A 238 -15.61 -33.14 2.63
C SER A 238 -14.24 -32.45 2.47
N ALA A 239 -13.17 -33.05 3.00
CA ALA A 239 -11.82 -32.50 2.85
C ALA A 239 -11.40 -32.41 1.37
N ARG A 240 -11.80 -33.39 0.54
CA ARG A 240 -11.50 -33.39 -0.90
C ARG A 240 -12.25 -32.29 -1.63
N ALA A 241 -13.53 -32.10 -1.33
CA ALA A 241 -14.35 -31.03 -1.88
C ALA A 241 -13.78 -29.66 -1.51
N ASN A 242 -13.41 -29.49 -0.23
CA ASN A 242 -12.84 -28.24 0.29
C ASN A 242 -11.52 -27.85 -0.40
N ARG A 243 -10.76 -28.82 -0.93
CA ARG A 243 -9.48 -28.60 -1.61
C ARG A 243 -9.56 -28.53 -3.13
N ALA A 244 -10.74 -28.68 -3.74
CA ALA A 244 -10.87 -28.77 -5.20
C ALA A 244 -10.25 -27.58 -5.93
N HIS A 245 -10.43 -26.36 -5.41
CA HIS A 245 -9.84 -25.13 -5.96
C HIS A 245 -8.30 -25.07 -5.84
N LEU A 246 -7.72 -25.71 -4.82
CA LEU A 246 -6.27 -25.72 -4.62
C LEU A 246 -5.56 -26.56 -5.68
N ARG A 247 -6.21 -27.63 -6.18
CA ARG A 247 -5.70 -28.44 -7.31
C ARG A 247 -5.52 -27.58 -8.55
N ARG A 248 -6.54 -26.78 -8.86
CA ARG A 248 -6.53 -25.82 -9.98
C ARG A 248 -5.46 -24.77 -9.76
N PHE A 249 -5.42 -24.18 -8.56
CA PHE A 249 -4.44 -23.18 -8.18
C PHE A 249 -2.99 -23.64 -8.36
N ILE A 250 -2.64 -24.84 -7.89
CA ILE A 250 -1.28 -25.40 -7.99
C ILE A 250 -0.88 -25.57 -9.45
N LEU A 251 -1.72 -26.25 -10.25
CA LEU A 251 -1.43 -26.47 -11.67
C LEU A 251 -1.32 -25.15 -12.43
N MET A 252 -2.28 -24.24 -12.28
CA MET A 252 -2.22 -22.95 -12.95
C MET A 252 -0.99 -22.13 -12.52
N GLY A 253 -0.65 -22.16 -11.23
CA GLY A 253 0.49 -21.45 -10.68
C GLY A 253 1.81 -21.95 -11.26
N LEU A 254 2.02 -23.26 -11.32
CA LEU A 254 3.24 -23.87 -11.86
C LEU A 254 3.38 -23.70 -13.37
N TYR A 255 2.28 -23.80 -14.12
CA TYR A 255 2.33 -23.73 -15.58
C TYR A 255 2.33 -22.31 -16.14
N THR A 256 1.79 -21.33 -15.40
CA THR A 256 1.71 -19.95 -15.91
C THR A 256 2.60 -18.98 -15.14
N GLY A 257 2.96 -19.29 -13.88
CA GLY A 257 3.61 -18.35 -12.99
C GLY A 257 2.74 -17.15 -12.60
N THR A 258 1.41 -17.21 -12.81
CA THR A 258 0.50 -16.09 -12.49
C THR A 258 0.50 -15.80 -10.97
N ARG A 259 0.45 -14.52 -10.58
CA ARG A 259 0.39 -14.14 -9.15
C ARG A 259 -0.89 -14.69 -8.51
N HIS A 260 -0.80 -15.21 -7.28
CA HIS A 260 -1.94 -15.82 -6.59
C HIS A 260 -3.16 -14.90 -6.45
N LYS A 261 -2.95 -13.59 -6.23
CA LYS A 261 -4.05 -12.60 -6.15
C LYS A 261 -4.85 -12.52 -7.45
N VAL A 262 -4.19 -12.65 -8.60
CA VAL A 262 -4.82 -12.63 -9.93
C VAL A 262 -5.56 -13.95 -10.16
N MET A 263 -4.92 -15.10 -9.90
CA MET A 263 -5.54 -16.41 -10.10
C MET A 263 -6.82 -16.59 -9.27
N ARG A 264 -6.84 -16.06 -8.03
CA ARG A 264 -8.02 -16.11 -7.14
C ARG A 264 -9.25 -15.44 -7.75
N LEU A 265 -9.05 -14.41 -8.56
CA LEU A 265 -10.11 -13.58 -9.16
C LEU A 265 -10.31 -13.90 -10.65
N LEU A 266 -9.77 -15.01 -11.13
CA LEU A 266 -9.84 -15.36 -12.54
C LEU A 266 -11.24 -15.84 -12.91
N LEU A 267 -11.81 -15.25 -13.94
CA LEU A 267 -13.14 -15.57 -14.48
C LEU A 267 -13.08 -16.48 -15.70
N TRP A 268 -14.16 -17.22 -15.94
CA TRP A 268 -14.36 -18.04 -17.13
C TRP A 268 -14.71 -17.22 -18.38
N GLU A 269 -15.19 -15.98 -18.21
CA GLU A 269 -15.71 -15.12 -19.28
C GLU A 269 -15.05 -13.74 -19.25
N GLU A 270 -15.09 -13.03 -20.38
CA GLU A 270 -14.50 -11.69 -20.53
C GLU A 270 -15.05 -10.72 -19.48
N ALA A 271 -14.14 -9.95 -18.89
CA ALA A 271 -14.48 -8.96 -17.87
C ALA A 271 -13.72 -7.65 -18.05
N LEU A 272 -14.41 -6.55 -17.73
CA LEU A 272 -13.85 -5.20 -17.86
C LEU A 272 -12.78 -4.91 -16.80
N HIS A 273 -12.97 -5.41 -15.57
CA HIS A 273 -12.16 -5.06 -14.40
C HIS A 273 -11.57 -6.27 -13.66
N GLN A 274 -11.58 -7.45 -14.28
CA GLN A 274 -11.04 -8.67 -13.69
C GLN A 274 -10.34 -9.53 -14.74
N ALA A 275 -9.38 -10.34 -14.28
CA ALA A 275 -8.70 -11.30 -15.13
C ALA A 275 -9.67 -12.40 -15.60
N TRP A 276 -9.46 -12.91 -16.81
CA TRP A 276 -10.31 -13.94 -17.41
C TRP A 276 -9.53 -14.89 -18.33
N VAL A 277 -10.17 -15.99 -18.74
CA VAL A 277 -9.58 -16.98 -19.65
C VAL A 277 -10.41 -17.11 -20.93
N ASP A 278 -9.73 -17.07 -22.07
CA ASP A 278 -10.26 -17.41 -23.39
C ASP A 278 -9.82 -18.85 -23.72
N LEU A 279 -10.74 -19.81 -23.60
CA LEU A 279 -10.45 -21.23 -23.82
C LEU A 279 -10.36 -21.62 -25.29
N ASP A 280 -10.89 -20.77 -26.17
CA ASP A 280 -10.87 -20.99 -27.61
C ASP A 280 -9.51 -20.58 -28.16
N LYS A 281 -9.03 -19.39 -27.77
CA LYS A 281 -7.68 -18.91 -28.12
C LYS A 281 -6.58 -19.53 -27.26
N GLY A 282 -6.95 -20.14 -26.13
CA GLY A 282 -6.00 -20.70 -25.16
C GLY A 282 -5.16 -19.61 -24.49
N ILE A 283 -5.79 -18.51 -24.07
CA ILE A 283 -5.12 -17.35 -23.48
C ILE A 283 -5.71 -17.02 -22.12
N VAL A 284 -4.84 -16.70 -21.16
CA VAL A 284 -5.22 -16.05 -19.89
C VAL A 284 -4.91 -14.56 -19.99
N TYR A 285 -5.96 -13.75 -19.86
CA TYR A 285 -5.88 -12.32 -19.70
C TYR A 285 -5.76 -12.00 -18.21
N ARG A 286 -4.55 -11.66 -17.75
CA ARG A 286 -4.26 -11.42 -16.32
C ARG A 286 -4.79 -10.08 -15.78
N ARG A 287 -5.52 -9.34 -16.59
CA ARG A 287 -6.17 -8.07 -16.29
C ARG A 287 -7.49 -7.99 -17.06
N GLY A 288 -8.45 -7.25 -16.52
CA GLY A 288 -9.64 -6.86 -17.26
C GLY A 288 -9.32 -5.91 -18.41
N ARG A 289 -10.21 -5.87 -19.41
CA ARG A 289 -10.01 -5.08 -20.63
C ARG A 289 -9.89 -3.57 -20.37
N GLY A 290 -10.59 -3.06 -19.36
CA GLY A 290 -10.57 -1.66 -18.95
C GLY A 290 -9.51 -1.34 -17.88
N GLU A 291 -8.73 -2.32 -17.42
CA GLU A 291 -7.69 -2.08 -16.42
C GLU A 291 -6.44 -1.46 -17.07
N ARG A 292 -6.04 -0.29 -16.55
CA ARG A 292 -4.77 0.35 -16.90
C ARG A 292 -3.59 -0.54 -16.49
N GLU A 293 -2.55 -0.53 -17.32
CA GLU A 293 -1.31 -1.23 -16.99
C GLU A 293 -0.58 -0.49 -15.86
N SER A 294 -0.02 -1.26 -14.93
CA SER A 294 0.76 -0.73 -13.81
C SER A 294 2.17 -1.28 -13.86
N ASN A 295 3.08 -0.72 -13.06
CA ASN A 295 4.44 -1.23 -12.88
C ASN A 295 4.46 -2.73 -12.49
N LYS A 296 3.42 -3.21 -11.79
CA LYS A 296 3.18 -4.65 -11.55
C LYS A 296 2.52 -5.26 -12.79
N ARG A 297 3.27 -5.36 -13.89
CA ARG A 297 2.77 -5.86 -15.18
C ARG A 297 2.05 -7.20 -15.05
N ARG A 298 0.96 -7.34 -15.80
CA ARG A 298 0.08 -8.53 -15.85
C ARG A 298 -0.17 -8.89 -17.32
N PRO A 299 0.86 -9.40 -18.02
CA PRO A 299 0.78 -9.66 -19.44
C PRO A 299 -0.19 -10.81 -19.73
N VAL A 300 -0.69 -10.85 -20.96
CA VAL A 300 -1.42 -12.00 -21.48
C VAL A 300 -0.51 -13.22 -21.51
N VAL A 301 -1.07 -14.40 -21.28
CA VAL A 301 -0.30 -15.65 -21.29
C VAL A 301 -1.00 -16.71 -22.11
N ARG A 302 -0.28 -17.27 -23.08
CA ARG A 302 -0.70 -18.45 -23.80
C ARG A 302 -0.60 -19.67 -22.89
N LEU A 303 -1.67 -20.45 -22.87
CA LEU A 303 -1.80 -21.65 -22.07
C LEU A 303 -1.03 -22.81 -22.71
N PRO A 304 -0.16 -23.50 -21.95
CA PRO A 304 0.43 -24.75 -22.40
C PRO A 304 -0.68 -25.78 -22.73
N PRO A 305 -0.56 -26.59 -23.78
CA PRO A 305 -1.63 -27.50 -24.23
C PRO A 305 -2.19 -28.41 -23.13
N ARG A 306 -1.31 -28.92 -22.26
CA ARG A 306 -1.70 -29.75 -21.11
C ARG A 306 -2.60 -28.99 -20.13
N LEU A 307 -2.26 -27.74 -19.80
CA LEU A 307 -3.07 -26.90 -18.90
C LEU A 307 -4.40 -26.51 -19.57
N LEU A 308 -4.39 -26.21 -20.87
CA LEU A 308 -5.60 -25.89 -21.62
C LEU A 308 -6.61 -27.05 -21.60
N ALA A 309 -6.14 -28.29 -21.76
CA ALA A 309 -6.99 -29.48 -21.64
C ALA A 309 -7.60 -29.61 -20.23
N HIS A 310 -6.84 -29.31 -19.18
CA HIS A 310 -7.38 -29.26 -17.81
C HIS A 310 -8.45 -28.19 -17.64
N LEU A 311 -8.21 -26.97 -18.16
CA LEU A 311 -9.16 -25.86 -18.05
C LEU A 311 -10.47 -26.14 -18.77
N ARG A 312 -10.42 -26.73 -19.98
CA ARG A 312 -11.63 -27.15 -20.71
C ARG A 312 -12.45 -28.18 -19.93
N ARG A 313 -11.79 -29.21 -19.38
CA ARG A 313 -12.46 -30.17 -18.49
C ARG A 313 -13.07 -29.51 -17.26
N TRP A 314 -12.36 -28.58 -16.63
CA TRP A 314 -12.87 -27.86 -15.46
C TRP A 314 -14.07 -26.97 -15.79
N ARG A 315 -14.07 -26.29 -16.95
CA ARG A 315 -15.22 -25.50 -17.41
C ARG A 315 -16.45 -26.37 -17.61
N ALA A 316 -16.31 -27.54 -18.23
CA ALA A 316 -17.43 -28.49 -18.40
C ALA A 316 -17.98 -28.97 -17.05
N MET A 317 -17.10 -29.32 -16.09
CA MET A 317 -17.52 -29.67 -14.72
C MET A 317 -18.24 -28.53 -14.01
N ASP A 318 -17.81 -27.29 -14.23
CA ASP A 318 -18.40 -26.12 -13.62
C ASP A 318 -19.74 -25.76 -14.24
N GLN A 319 -19.90 -25.92 -15.56
CA GLN A 319 -21.19 -25.77 -16.25
C GLN A 319 -22.20 -26.80 -15.74
N ALA A 320 -21.81 -28.08 -15.60
CA ALA A 320 -22.67 -29.11 -15.02
C ALA A 320 -23.05 -28.78 -13.56
N ARG A 321 -22.12 -28.22 -12.77
CA ARG A 321 -22.40 -27.77 -11.41
C ARG A 321 -23.35 -26.57 -11.38
N GLU A 322 -23.16 -25.60 -12.27
CA GLU A 322 -24.05 -24.44 -12.39
C GLU A 322 -25.48 -24.89 -12.69
N ILE A 323 -25.67 -25.79 -13.65
CA ILE A 323 -26.99 -26.38 -13.96
C ILE A 323 -27.62 -27.03 -12.70
N ALA A 324 -26.83 -27.77 -11.93
CA ALA A 324 -27.33 -28.40 -10.70
C ALA A 324 -27.72 -27.37 -9.63
N LEU A 325 -26.94 -26.30 -9.45
CA LEU A 325 -27.21 -25.24 -8.48
C LEU A 325 -28.39 -24.34 -8.89
N ARG A 326 -28.61 -24.18 -10.20
CA ARG A 326 -29.77 -23.45 -10.73
C ARG A 326 -31.12 -24.10 -10.45
N ARG A 327 -31.13 -25.38 -10.06
CA ARG A 327 -32.36 -26.05 -9.58
C ARG A 327 -32.86 -25.46 -8.25
N THR A 328 -31.97 -24.87 -7.46
CA THR A 328 -32.30 -24.25 -6.17
C THR A 328 -32.26 -22.73 -6.20
N ASP A 329 -31.51 -22.14 -7.13
CA ASP A 329 -31.34 -20.71 -7.30
C ASP A 329 -31.17 -20.42 -8.80
N GLU A 330 -32.28 -20.15 -9.50
CA GLU A 330 -32.31 -19.99 -10.96
C GLU A 330 -31.32 -18.92 -11.46
N ALA A 331 -31.09 -17.88 -10.66
CA ALA A 331 -30.18 -16.78 -10.97
C ALA A 331 -28.69 -17.14 -10.74
N PHE A 332 -28.37 -18.32 -10.20
CA PHE A 332 -27.01 -18.70 -9.88
C PHE A 332 -26.11 -18.77 -11.13
N ARG A 333 -24.94 -18.11 -11.04
CA ARG A 333 -23.90 -18.10 -12.08
C ARG A 333 -22.56 -18.53 -11.51
N LEU A 334 -21.92 -19.52 -12.14
CA LEU A 334 -20.56 -19.92 -11.79
C LEU A 334 -19.56 -19.22 -12.72
N VAL A 335 -19.10 -18.06 -12.28
CA VAL A 335 -18.23 -17.20 -13.09
C VAL A 335 -16.73 -17.43 -12.87
N SER A 336 -16.32 -17.94 -11.70
CA SER A 336 -14.90 -18.01 -11.30
C SER A 336 -14.24 -19.36 -11.60
N VAL A 337 -13.01 -19.33 -12.13
CA VAL A 337 -12.17 -20.53 -12.34
C VAL A 337 -11.76 -21.18 -11.02
N LEU A 338 -11.45 -20.37 -10.01
CA LEU A 338 -11.19 -20.83 -8.65
C LEU A 338 -12.39 -20.49 -7.77
N HIS A 339 -13.09 -21.50 -7.26
CA HIS A 339 -14.30 -21.35 -6.47
C HIS A 339 -14.40 -22.44 -5.40
N HIS A 340 -15.14 -22.16 -4.33
CA HIS A 340 -15.47 -23.14 -3.29
C HIS A 340 -16.96 -23.48 -3.38
N GLY A 341 -17.30 -24.72 -3.74
CA GLY A 341 -18.70 -25.16 -3.90
C GLY A 341 -19.49 -24.48 -5.03
N GLY A 342 -18.86 -23.59 -5.79
CA GLY A 342 -19.49 -22.79 -6.87
C GLY A 342 -19.36 -21.29 -6.59
N LYS A 343 -19.10 -20.91 -5.35
CA LYS A 343 -18.96 -19.52 -4.92
C LYS A 343 -17.53 -19.01 -5.12
N PRO A 344 -17.33 -17.76 -5.57
CA PRO A 344 -16.00 -17.15 -5.62
C PRO A 344 -15.27 -17.21 -4.28
N LEU A 345 -13.94 -17.25 -4.32
CA LEU A 345 -13.13 -17.32 -3.10
C LEU A 345 -13.16 -16.00 -2.32
N ALA A 346 -13.98 -15.96 -1.26
CA ALA A 346 -14.14 -14.80 -0.38
C ALA A 346 -12.85 -14.41 0.37
N SER A 347 -11.96 -15.36 0.66
CA SER A 347 -10.76 -15.15 1.49
C SER A 347 -9.47 -15.66 0.83
N LYS A 348 -8.34 -15.43 1.52
CA LYS A 348 -7.01 -15.89 1.09
C LYS A 348 -6.97 -17.43 1.09
N ILE A 349 -6.39 -18.04 0.06
CA ILE A 349 -6.18 -19.50 -0.05
C ILE A 349 -5.15 -20.07 0.93
N ARG A 350 -4.48 -19.20 1.70
CA ARG A 350 -3.31 -19.54 2.53
C ARG A 350 -3.58 -20.70 3.47
N ARG A 351 -4.65 -20.65 4.26
CA ARG A 351 -4.96 -21.70 5.26
C ARG A 351 -5.16 -23.08 4.62
N GLY A 352 -5.91 -23.14 3.53
CA GLY A 352 -6.14 -24.39 2.81
C GLY A 352 -4.85 -24.92 2.16
N PHE A 353 -4.03 -24.02 1.63
CA PHE A 353 -2.73 -24.34 1.05
C PHE A 353 -1.74 -24.86 2.09
N GLU A 354 -1.62 -24.21 3.26
CA GLU A 354 -0.81 -24.69 4.41
C GLU A 354 -1.25 -26.09 4.85
N GLY A 355 -2.55 -26.37 4.84
CA GLY A 355 -3.07 -27.72 5.07
C GLY A 355 -2.58 -28.74 4.04
N CYS A 356 -2.50 -28.37 2.76
CA CYS A 356 -1.95 -29.24 1.72
C CYS A 356 -0.43 -29.41 1.83
N VAL A 357 0.31 -28.38 2.24
CA VAL A 357 1.76 -28.44 2.50
C VAL A 357 2.05 -29.43 3.62
N ARG A 358 1.32 -29.31 4.75
CA ARG A 358 1.42 -30.25 5.87
C ARG A 358 1.12 -31.68 5.44
N ASP A 359 0.01 -31.87 4.73
CA ASP A 359 -0.41 -33.21 4.28
C ASP A 359 0.49 -33.77 3.17
N ALA A 360 1.32 -32.96 2.53
CA ALA A 360 2.33 -33.41 1.58
C ALA A 360 3.66 -33.81 2.26
N GLY A 361 3.79 -33.57 3.58
CA GLY A 361 5.05 -33.74 4.31
C GLY A 361 6.13 -32.79 3.80
N LEU A 362 5.76 -31.52 3.57
CA LEU A 362 6.67 -30.48 3.08
C LEU A 362 6.87 -29.36 4.10
N GLU A 363 7.95 -28.61 3.93
CA GLU A 363 8.32 -27.50 4.82
C GLU A 363 7.28 -26.38 4.87
N ALA A 364 7.03 -25.85 6.07
CA ALA A 364 5.99 -24.85 6.33
C ALA A 364 6.24 -23.49 5.64
N GLU A 365 7.47 -23.24 5.17
CA GLU A 365 7.81 -22.04 4.41
C GLU A 365 7.25 -22.02 2.98
N ILE A 366 6.78 -23.16 2.47
CA ILE A 366 6.17 -23.25 1.15
C ILE A 366 4.82 -22.53 1.18
N THR A 367 4.75 -21.41 0.46
CA THR A 367 3.56 -20.55 0.40
C THR A 367 2.96 -20.55 -1.00
N PRO A 368 1.73 -20.03 -1.19
CA PRO A 368 1.15 -19.89 -2.53
C PRO A 368 2.03 -19.14 -3.55
N HIS A 369 2.96 -18.30 -3.07
CA HIS A 369 3.90 -17.59 -3.96
C HIS A 369 4.97 -18.50 -4.56
N TRP A 370 5.29 -19.63 -3.92
CA TRP A 370 6.25 -20.61 -4.43
C TRP A 370 5.86 -21.16 -5.79
N MET A 371 4.56 -21.20 -6.14
CA MET A 371 4.14 -21.64 -7.48
C MET A 371 4.73 -20.76 -8.58
N ARG A 372 4.73 -19.44 -8.37
CA ARG A 372 5.32 -18.48 -9.32
C ARG A 372 6.85 -18.55 -9.30
N HIS A 373 7.44 -18.68 -8.12
CA HIS A 373 8.89 -18.80 -7.96
C HIS A 373 9.41 -20.04 -8.69
N THR A 374 8.79 -21.20 -8.42
CA THR A 374 9.07 -22.48 -9.09
C THR A 374 8.87 -22.39 -10.61
N ALA A 375 7.80 -21.75 -11.08
CA ALA A 375 7.59 -21.56 -12.52
C ALA A 375 8.71 -20.75 -13.18
N ALA A 376 9.24 -19.73 -12.48
CA ALA A 376 10.36 -18.94 -12.97
C ALA A 376 11.66 -19.75 -13.02
N THR A 377 11.98 -20.46 -11.94
CA THR A 377 13.15 -21.35 -11.89
C THR A 377 13.09 -22.43 -12.96
N TRP A 378 11.97 -23.15 -13.10
CA TRP A 378 11.83 -24.20 -14.10
C TRP A 378 11.93 -23.69 -15.55
N LEU A 379 11.55 -22.43 -15.81
CA LEU A 379 11.78 -21.81 -17.12
C LEU A 379 13.28 -21.56 -17.35
N MET A 380 14.01 -21.13 -16.32
CA MET A 380 15.46 -20.90 -16.41
C MET A 380 16.24 -22.22 -16.53
N GLU A 381 15.91 -23.22 -15.71
CA GLU A 381 16.46 -24.59 -15.81
C GLU A 381 16.16 -25.21 -17.18
N GLY A 382 14.98 -24.95 -17.73
CA GLY A 382 14.59 -25.37 -19.07
C GLY A 382 15.27 -24.60 -20.20
N GLY A 383 16.18 -23.65 -19.90
CA GLY A 383 16.93 -22.90 -20.89
C GLY A 383 16.13 -21.83 -21.64
N ALA A 384 14.98 -21.40 -21.12
CA ALA A 384 14.17 -20.38 -21.78
C ALA A 384 14.94 -19.05 -21.91
N ASP A 385 14.76 -18.38 -23.05
CA ASP A 385 15.24 -17.01 -23.21
C ASP A 385 14.67 -16.08 -22.13
N MET A 386 15.50 -15.18 -21.62
CA MET A 386 15.20 -14.36 -20.45
C MET A 386 14.18 -13.29 -20.77
N TRP A 387 14.23 -12.73 -21.98
CA TRP A 387 13.24 -11.76 -22.43
C TRP A 387 11.87 -12.41 -22.58
N LEU A 388 11.81 -13.57 -23.24
CA LEU A 388 10.58 -14.34 -23.39
C LEU A 388 10.02 -14.81 -22.03
N ALA A 389 10.86 -15.32 -21.13
CA ALA A 389 10.44 -15.75 -19.80
C ALA A 389 9.97 -14.58 -18.92
N ALA A 390 10.68 -13.44 -18.95
CA ALA A 390 10.28 -12.24 -18.21
C ALA A 390 8.94 -11.70 -18.72
N GLY A 391 8.74 -11.69 -20.05
CA GLY A 391 7.47 -11.37 -20.70
C GLY A 391 6.36 -12.35 -20.30
N TYR A 392 6.64 -13.65 -20.30
CA TYR A 392 5.68 -14.68 -19.90
C TYR A 392 5.26 -14.54 -18.42
N LEU A 393 6.20 -14.24 -17.54
CA LEU A 393 5.94 -14.12 -16.10
C LEU A 393 5.40 -12.72 -15.73
N GLY A 394 5.64 -11.68 -16.52
CA GLY A 394 5.28 -10.30 -16.15
C GLY A 394 6.17 -9.74 -15.03
N MET A 395 7.49 -9.86 -15.22
CA MET A 395 8.52 -9.19 -14.42
C MET A 395 9.57 -8.57 -15.34
N SER A 396 10.45 -7.70 -14.83
CA SER A 396 11.56 -7.19 -15.64
C SER A 396 12.62 -8.28 -15.83
N VAL A 397 13.37 -8.22 -16.94
CA VAL A 397 14.52 -9.10 -17.17
C VAL A 397 15.52 -8.98 -16.03
N GLN A 398 15.82 -7.76 -15.56
CA GLN A 398 16.69 -7.53 -14.41
C GLN A 398 16.21 -8.24 -13.13
N THR A 399 14.89 -8.29 -12.89
CA THR A 399 14.33 -9.04 -11.74
C THR A 399 14.52 -10.54 -11.93
N LEU A 400 14.29 -11.04 -13.15
CA LEU A 400 14.44 -12.45 -13.47
C LEU A 400 15.91 -12.89 -13.36
N GLU A 401 16.83 -12.10 -13.90
CA GLU A 401 18.27 -12.32 -13.85
C GLU A 401 18.76 -12.40 -12.41
N LYS A 402 18.49 -11.35 -11.63
CA LYS A 402 18.96 -11.22 -10.24
C LYS A 402 18.53 -12.38 -9.35
N HIS A 403 17.34 -12.93 -9.58
CA HIS A 403 16.75 -13.94 -8.71
C HIS A 403 16.82 -15.37 -9.26
N TYR A 404 16.89 -15.56 -10.57
CA TYR A 404 16.73 -16.88 -11.20
C TYR A 404 17.76 -17.17 -12.31
N GLY A 405 18.53 -16.19 -12.77
CA GLY A 405 19.43 -16.34 -13.92
C GLY A 405 20.47 -17.45 -13.73
N HIS A 406 20.90 -17.67 -12.49
CA HIS A 406 21.91 -18.66 -12.11
C HIS A 406 21.46 -20.12 -12.30
N HIS A 407 20.16 -20.39 -12.44
CA HIS A 407 19.65 -21.76 -12.67
C HIS A 407 19.72 -22.20 -14.13
N ARG A 408 20.24 -21.36 -15.05
CA ARG A 408 20.37 -21.74 -16.46
C ARG A 408 21.46 -22.80 -16.64
N PRO A 409 21.22 -23.86 -17.43
CA PRO A 409 22.23 -24.91 -17.67
C PRO A 409 23.58 -24.37 -18.20
N GLY A 410 23.55 -23.28 -18.97
CA GLY A 410 24.74 -22.64 -19.54
C GLY A 410 25.19 -21.36 -18.84
N TYR A 411 24.69 -21.03 -17.65
CA TYR A 411 24.94 -19.72 -17.00
C TYR A 411 26.44 -19.40 -16.85
N GLN A 412 27.28 -20.43 -16.68
CA GLN A 412 28.73 -20.28 -16.56
C GLN A 412 29.50 -20.78 -17.79
N ALA A 413 28.83 -21.21 -18.87
CA ALA A 413 29.50 -21.87 -20.00
C ALA A 413 30.58 -20.98 -20.62
N GLU A 414 30.30 -19.69 -20.82
CA GLU A 414 31.27 -18.72 -21.34
C GLU A 414 32.39 -18.42 -20.34
N ALA A 415 32.09 -18.33 -19.04
CA ALA A 415 33.08 -18.10 -17.99
C ALA A 415 34.05 -19.30 -17.86
N VAL A 416 33.51 -20.52 -17.90
CA VAL A 416 34.30 -21.77 -17.93
C VAL A 416 35.15 -21.81 -19.20
N ALA A 417 34.58 -21.49 -20.36
CA ALA A 417 35.33 -21.42 -21.61
C ALA A 417 36.42 -20.35 -21.59
N ALA A 418 36.17 -19.18 -20.99
CA ALA A 418 37.15 -18.09 -20.88
C ALA A 418 38.31 -18.45 -19.94
N ILE A 419 38.02 -19.09 -18.80
CA ILE A 419 39.06 -19.61 -17.88
C ILE A 419 39.88 -20.72 -18.55
N GLY A 420 39.23 -21.57 -19.35
CA GLY A 420 39.89 -22.67 -20.06
C GLY A 420 40.72 -22.24 -21.29
N ARG A 421 40.57 -20.99 -21.77
CA ARG A 421 41.40 -20.48 -22.88
C ARG A 421 42.82 -20.26 -22.39
N ARG A 422 43.76 -21.07 -22.91
CA ARG A 422 45.20 -20.77 -22.81
C ARG A 422 45.43 -19.40 -23.44
N ALA A 423 46.06 -18.48 -22.71
CA ALA A 423 46.43 -17.18 -23.26
C ALA A 423 47.25 -17.39 -24.55
N PRO A 424 46.98 -16.66 -25.63
CA PRO A 424 47.85 -16.71 -26.80
C PRO A 424 49.28 -16.37 -26.36
N PRO A 425 50.31 -17.04 -26.92
CA PRO A 425 51.69 -16.71 -26.60
C PRO A 425 51.89 -15.21 -26.82
N ARG A 426 52.45 -14.53 -25.81
CA ARG A 426 52.82 -13.12 -25.95
C ARG A 426 53.70 -12.99 -27.20
N PRO A 427 53.46 -12.01 -28.10
CA PRO A 427 54.38 -11.75 -29.18
C PRO A 427 55.77 -11.56 -28.55
N GLY A 428 56.72 -12.39 -28.99
CA GLY A 428 58.10 -12.28 -28.53
C GLY A 428 58.65 -10.88 -28.84
N PRO A 429 59.65 -10.40 -28.08
CA PRO A 429 60.27 -9.13 -28.39
C PRO A 429 60.75 -9.14 -29.85
N GLU A 430 60.37 -8.10 -30.61
CA GLU A 430 60.89 -7.92 -31.98
C GLU A 430 62.42 -7.94 -31.93
N PRO A 431 63.08 -8.70 -32.83
CA PRO A 431 64.54 -8.69 -32.89
C PRO A 431 65.00 -7.27 -33.23
N ALA A 432 65.78 -6.68 -32.31
CA ALA A 432 66.42 -5.39 -32.52
C ALA A 432 67.15 -5.40 -33.86
N SER A 433 66.79 -4.48 -34.74
CA SER A 433 67.47 -4.28 -36.01
C SER A 433 68.93 -3.90 -35.74
N LEU A 434 69.83 -4.85 -35.98
CA LEU A 434 71.26 -4.58 -36.04
C LEU A 434 71.52 -3.68 -37.25
N ALA A 435 71.60 -2.37 -37.00
CA ALA A 435 72.18 -1.41 -37.93
C ALA A 435 73.62 -1.84 -38.23
N ARG A 436 73.85 -2.29 -39.48
CA ARG A 436 75.19 -2.49 -40.02
C ARG A 436 75.82 -1.10 -40.20
N ARG A 437 77.04 -0.97 -39.68
CA ARG A 437 77.92 0.19 -39.86
C ARG A 437 78.32 0.39 -41.31
#